data_AF-A0A6S7K2J5-F1
#
_entry.id   AF-A0A6S7K2J5-F1
#
_cell.length_a   1.000
_cell.length_b   1.000
_cell.length_c   1.000
_cell.angle_alpha   90.00
_cell.angle_beta   90.00
_cell.angle_gamma   90.00
#
_symmetry.space_group_name_H-M   'P 1'
#
loop_
_entity.id
_entity.type
_entity.pdbx_description
1 polymer ?
#
loop_
_entity_poly.entity_id
_entity_poly.type
_entity_poly.pdbx_seq_one_letter_code
_entity_poly.pdbx_strand_id
1 'polypeptide(L)'
;NTPIDDVESPAQLLMNRRLRSTIPQTIAELKPRVSDPDEVKTRLNLKQHKQKFYYDRQSKSLKRLHEGDRIRGRMKGSWKPGVVTRDRIVFRLMMVVNIGEIEECF
;
A
#
# COMPACT_ATOMS: atom_id res chain seq x y z
N ASN A 1 15.09 -7.22 -13.17
CA ASN A 1 14.74 -8.27 -14.16
C ASN A 1 14.22 -9.55 -13.52
N THR A 2 14.10 -9.64 -12.20
CA THR A 2 13.58 -10.84 -11.54
C THR A 2 12.07 -10.92 -11.77
N PRO A 3 11.55 -12.05 -12.30
CA PRO A 3 10.11 -12.26 -12.38
C PRO A 3 9.49 -12.25 -10.99
N ILE A 4 8.29 -11.71 -10.90
CA ILE A 4 7.46 -11.80 -9.70
C ILE A 4 6.72 -13.13 -9.83
N ASP A 5 6.70 -14.01 -8.83
CA ASP A 5 6.04 -15.33 -9.00
C ASP A 5 4.65 -15.19 -9.64
N ASP A 6 4.41 -15.96 -10.70
CA ASP A 6 3.18 -16.00 -11.51
C ASP A 6 2.89 -14.77 -12.41
N VAL A 7 3.78 -13.77 -12.42
CA VAL A 7 3.70 -12.55 -13.24
C VAL A 7 5.04 -12.25 -13.91
N GLU A 8 5.00 -11.58 -15.05
CA GLU A 8 6.22 -11.16 -15.75
C GLU A 8 7.04 -10.19 -14.89
N SER A 9 8.35 -10.13 -15.14
CA SER A 9 9.21 -9.19 -14.40
C SER A 9 8.81 -7.74 -14.67
N PRO A 10 9.10 -6.80 -13.76
CA PRO A 10 8.78 -5.39 -13.96
C PRO A 10 9.31 -4.82 -15.28
N ALA A 11 10.50 -5.26 -15.70
CA ALA A 11 11.10 -4.86 -16.97
C ALA A 11 10.31 -5.42 -18.17
N GLN A 12 9.78 -6.63 -18.07
CA GLN A 12 8.94 -7.22 -19.11
C GLN A 12 7.58 -6.51 -19.19
N LEU A 13 6.98 -6.16 -18.06
CA LEU A 13 5.71 -5.40 -18.05
C LEU A 13 5.86 -3.99 -18.65
N LEU A 14 7.00 -3.33 -18.40
CA LEU A 14 7.24 -1.96 -18.86
C LEU A 14 7.75 -1.91 -20.31
N MET A 15 8.65 -2.81 -20.68
CA MET A 15 9.39 -2.77 -21.95
C MET A 15 8.94 -3.83 -22.93
N ASN A 16 7.93 -4.64 -22.57
CA ASN A 16 7.46 -5.81 -23.30
C ASN A 16 8.56 -6.83 -23.61
N ARG A 17 9.75 -6.79 -22.97
CA ARG A 17 10.87 -7.69 -23.30
C ARG A 17 11.70 -8.03 -22.09
N ARG A 18 12.45 -9.13 -22.15
CA ARG A 18 13.46 -9.45 -21.15
C ARG A 18 14.75 -8.71 -21.46
N LEU A 19 15.34 -8.08 -20.45
CA LEU A 19 16.65 -7.42 -20.58
C LEU A 19 17.78 -8.45 -20.39
N ARG A 20 18.90 -8.26 -21.10
CA ARG A 20 20.08 -9.11 -20.93
C ARG A 20 20.54 -9.08 -19.47
N SER A 21 20.84 -10.25 -18.93
CA SER A 21 21.41 -10.43 -17.58
C SER A 21 22.54 -11.46 -17.64
N THR A 22 23.24 -11.64 -16.53
CA THR A 22 24.32 -12.63 -16.37
C THR A 22 23.82 -14.08 -16.50
N ILE A 23 22.52 -14.30 -16.29
CA ILE A 23 21.90 -15.62 -16.44
C ILE A 23 21.70 -15.89 -17.94
N PRO A 24 22.08 -17.07 -18.45
CA PRO A 24 21.85 -17.44 -19.85
C PRO A 24 20.37 -17.32 -20.23
N GLN A 25 20.08 -16.71 -21.37
CA GLN A 25 18.73 -16.50 -21.89
C GLN A 25 18.67 -16.87 -23.37
N THR A 26 17.49 -17.26 -23.85
CA THR A 26 17.28 -17.45 -25.28
C THR A 26 17.16 -16.10 -26.00
N ILE A 27 17.61 -16.03 -27.25
CA ILE A 27 17.51 -14.80 -28.07
C ILE A 27 16.05 -14.39 -28.29
N ALA A 28 15.13 -15.36 -28.29
CA ALA A 28 13.70 -15.12 -28.41
C ALA A 28 13.13 -14.29 -27.25
N GLU A 29 13.63 -14.47 -26.02
CA GLU A 29 13.17 -13.72 -24.84
C GLU A 29 13.62 -12.25 -24.82
N LEU A 30 14.65 -11.89 -25.61
CA LEU A 30 15.13 -10.52 -25.76
C LEU A 30 14.24 -9.68 -26.69
N LYS A 31 13.39 -10.34 -27.48
CA LYS A 31 12.46 -9.66 -28.39
C LYS A 31 11.21 -9.19 -27.62
N PRO A 32 10.60 -8.07 -28.03
CA PRO A 32 9.33 -7.64 -27.47
C PRO A 32 8.23 -8.68 -27.69
N ARG A 33 7.55 -9.07 -26.60
CA ARG A 33 6.32 -9.84 -26.54
C ARG A 33 5.26 -8.97 -25.88
N VAL A 34 4.19 -8.70 -26.60
CA VAL A 34 3.04 -7.97 -26.05
C VAL A 34 2.20 -8.95 -25.25
N SER A 35 1.99 -8.62 -23.97
CA SER A 35 1.08 -9.33 -23.08
C SER A 35 -0.18 -8.49 -22.89
N ASP A 36 -1.34 -9.13 -22.77
CA ASP A 36 -2.61 -8.43 -22.55
C ASP A 36 -2.58 -7.68 -21.20
N PRO A 37 -2.65 -6.34 -21.20
CA PRO A 37 -2.60 -5.56 -19.97
C PRO A 37 -3.70 -5.90 -18.98
N ASP A 38 -4.89 -6.29 -19.45
CA ASP A 38 -6.04 -6.55 -18.56
C ASP A 38 -5.93 -7.90 -17.87
N GLU A 39 -5.38 -8.89 -18.56
CA GLU A 39 -5.06 -10.19 -17.98
C GLU A 39 -3.99 -10.06 -16.89
N VAL A 40 -2.92 -9.29 -17.18
CA VAL A 40 -1.84 -9.03 -16.21
C VAL A 40 -2.37 -8.30 -14.97
N LYS A 41 -3.20 -7.26 -15.15
CA LYS A 41 -3.83 -6.55 -14.01
C LYS A 41 -4.68 -7.50 -13.17
N THR A 42 -5.44 -8.38 -13.80
CA THR A 42 -6.30 -9.34 -13.10
C THR A 42 -5.46 -10.28 -12.22
N ARG A 43 -4.36 -10.83 -12.76
CA ARG A 43 -3.41 -11.65 -12.01
C ARG A 43 -2.76 -10.88 -10.85
N LEU A 44 -2.35 -9.63 -11.09
CA LEU A 44 -1.79 -8.76 -10.05
C LEU A 44 -2.78 -8.47 -8.93
N ASN A 45 -4.04 -8.18 -9.25
CA ASN A 45 -5.09 -7.91 -8.27
C ASN A 45 -5.35 -9.14 -7.40
N LEU A 46 -5.47 -10.33 -8.01
CA LEU A 46 -5.67 -11.57 -7.26
C LEU A 46 -4.52 -11.83 -6.29
N LYS A 47 -3.29 -11.60 -6.71
CA LYS A 47 -2.09 -11.73 -5.87
C LYS A 47 -2.10 -10.75 -4.71
N GLN A 48 -2.41 -9.47 -4.96
CA GLN A 48 -2.53 -8.46 -3.91
C GLN A 48 -3.63 -8.82 -2.91
N HIS A 49 -4.78 -9.30 -3.36
CA HIS A 49 -5.85 -9.78 -2.50
C HIS A 49 -5.42 -10.96 -1.63
N LYS A 50 -4.74 -11.95 -2.21
CA LYS A 50 -4.20 -13.10 -1.48
C LYS A 50 -3.19 -12.68 -0.43
N GLN A 51 -2.26 -11.79 -0.79
CA GLN A 51 -1.25 -11.26 0.12
C GLN A 51 -1.89 -10.47 1.27
N LYS A 52 -2.86 -9.60 0.96
CA LYS A 52 -3.65 -8.86 1.94
C LYS A 52 -4.38 -9.81 2.90
N PHE A 53 -5.04 -10.84 2.38
CA PHE A 53 -5.76 -11.83 3.19
C PHE A 53 -4.84 -12.50 4.22
N TYR A 54 -3.67 -13.00 3.81
CA TYR A 54 -2.75 -13.67 4.72
C TYR A 54 -2.05 -12.70 5.68
N TYR A 55 -1.75 -11.48 5.24
CA TYR A 55 -1.16 -10.45 6.08
C TYR A 55 -2.15 -9.99 7.17
N ASP A 56 -3.39 -9.71 6.79
CA ASP A 56 -4.43 -9.21 7.68
C ASP A 56 -4.98 -10.29 8.63
N ARG A 57 -4.66 -11.58 8.43
CA ARG A 57 -5.23 -12.70 9.22
C ARG A 57 -4.99 -12.59 10.73
N GLN A 58 -3.89 -11.95 11.13
CA GLN A 58 -3.54 -11.73 12.54
C GLN A 58 -3.85 -10.31 13.02
N SER A 59 -4.34 -9.45 12.13
CA SER A 59 -4.70 -8.08 12.47
C SER A 59 -6.07 -8.04 13.15
N LYS A 60 -6.21 -7.22 14.18
CA LYS A 60 -7.50 -6.89 14.78
C LYS A 60 -7.98 -5.58 14.18
N SER A 61 -9.21 -5.55 13.69
CA SER A 61 -9.82 -4.30 13.23
C SER A 61 -9.89 -3.31 14.41
N LEU A 62 -9.41 -2.09 14.18
CA LEU A 62 -9.51 -1.01 15.15
C LEU A 62 -10.98 -0.60 15.28
N LYS A 63 -11.38 -0.25 16.51
CA LYS A 63 -12.69 0.38 16.75
C LYS A 63 -12.77 1.67 15.96
N ARG A 64 -13.93 1.94 15.36
CA ARG A 64 -14.18 3.23 14.71
C ARG A 64 -14.09 4.33 15.79
N LEU A 65 -13.37 5.39 15.46
CA LEU A 65 -13.28 6.58 16.30
C LEU A 65 -14.52 7.45 16.03
N HIS A 66 -15.05 8.04 17.08
CA HIS A 66 -16.18 8.97 17.02
C HIS A 66 -15.73 10.40 17.33
N GLU A 67 -16.50 11.37 16.84
CA GLU A 67 -16.30 12.77 17.20
C GLU A 67 -16.29 12.94 18.72
N GLY A 68 -15.28 13.63 19.24
CA GLY A 68 -15.10 13.83 20.68
C GLY A 68 -14.24 12.76 21.38
N ASP A 69 -13.83 11.68 20.69
CA ASP A 69 -12.92 10.70 21.28
C ASP A 69 -11.54 11.30 21.56
N ARG A 70 -11.02 11.02 22.77
CA ARG A 70 -9.65 11.39 23.16
C ARG A 70 -8.66 10.38 22.58
N ILE A 71 -7.74 10.86 21.77
CA ILE A 71 -6.73 10.03 21.10
C ILE A 71 -5.32 10.56 21.37
N ARG A 72 -4.31 9.71 21.10
CA ARG A 72 -2.91 10.12 21.09
C ARG A 72 -2.35 9.97 19.69
N GLY A 73 -1.78 11.03 19.14
CA GLY A 73 -1.10 11.04 17.85
C GLY A 73 0.41 11.05 18.03
N ARG A 74 1.15 10.31 17.20
CA ARG A 74 2.61 10.36 17.19
C ARG A 74 3.07 11.48 16.25
N MET A 75 3.55 12.59 16.82
CA MET A 75 4.12 13.72 16.09
C MET A 75 5.59 13.89 16.43
N LYS A 76 6.44 13.98 15.39
CA LYS A 76 7.90 14.20 15.52
C LYS A 76 8.54 13.28 16.57
N GLY A 77 8.11 12.01 16.62
CA GLY A 77 8.61 11.00 17.56
C GLY A 77 7.93 10.97 18.94
N SER A 78 7.17 12.01 19.32
CA SER A 78 6.47 12.12 20.61
C SER A 78 4.98 11.81 20.50
N TRP A 79 4.38 11.21 21.54
CA TRP A 79 2.93 11.01 21.64
C TRP A 79 2.27 12.24 22.24
N LYS A 80 1.36 12.89 21.51
CA LYS A 80 0.61 14.05 21.98
C LYS A 80 -0.89 13.74 22.10
N PRO A 81 -1.58 14.21 23.16
CA PRO A 81 -3.02 14.06 23.28
C PRO A 81 -3.75 14.95 22.24
N GLY A 82 -4.93 14.54 21.80
CA GLY A 82 -5.79 15.30 20.90
C GLY A 82 -7.22 14.78 20.93
N VAL A 83 -8.14 15.53 20.32
CA VAL A 83 -9.56 15.18 20.22
C VAL A 83 -9.95 15.00 18.77
N VAL A 84 -10.74 13.97 18.48
CA VAL A 84 -11.27 13.73 17.13
C VAL A 84 -12.33 14.79 16.81
N THR A 85 -12.02 15.67 15.86
CA THR A 85 -12.99 16.61 15.27
C THR A 85 -13.62 16.04 14.00
N ARG A 86 -14.80 16.54 13.64
CA ARG A 86 -15.62 16.10 12.49
C ARG A 86 -14.85 15.58 11.28
N ASP A 87 -15.28 14.41 10.83
CA ASP A 87 -14.81 13.70 9.65
C ASP A 87 -14.91 14.57 8.39
N ARG A 88 -13.84 15.27 8.03
CA ARG A 88 -13.60 15.66 6.64
C ARG A 88 -12.85 14.51 5.98
N ILE A 89 -13.61 13.51 5.51
CA ILE A 89 -13.11 12.41 4.70
C ILE A 89 -12.69 12.98 3.34
N VAL A 90 -11.47 13.50 3.24
CA VAL A 90 -10.90 13.88 1.94
C VAL A 90 -9.75 12.95 1.56
N PHE A 91 -9.04 12.37 2.52
CA PHE A 91 -7.95 11.44 2.24
C PHE A 91 -7.94 10.26 3.21
N ARG A 92 -8.09 9.05 2.65
CA ARG A 92 -8.19 7.74 3.32
C ARG A 92 -7.04 7.37 4.29
N LEU A 93 -6.11 8.27 4.53
CA LEU A 93 -4.89 8.06 5.32
C LEU A 93 -4.67 9.08 6.44
N MET A 94 -5.51 10.11 6.60
CA MET A 94 -5.27 11.12 7.62
C MET A 94 -6.58 11.67 8.17
N MET A 95 -6.96 11.26 9.38
CA MET A 95 -7.92 12.04 10.17
C MET A 95 -7.25 13.37 10.51
N VAL A 96 -7.95 14.48 10.25
CA VAL A 96 -7.51 15.80 10.70
C VAL A 96 -7.77 15.86 12.21
N VAL A 97 -6.76 15.51 12.99
CA VAL A 97 -6.76 15.67 14.44
C VAL A 97 -6.31 17.09 14.74
N ASN A 98 -7.24 17.96 15.15
CA ASN A 98 -6.87 19.24 15.71
C ASN A 98 -6.28 18.98 17.11
N ILE A 99 -4.95 18.99 17.19
CA ILE A 99 -4.23 18.99 18.47
C ILE A 99 -4.27 20.43 18.97
N GLY A 100 -5.46 20.84 19.42
CA GLY A 100 -5.59 22.06 20.21
C GLY A 100 -4.79 21.85 21.49
N GLU A 101 -3.90 22.78 21.79
CA GLU A 101 -3.23 22.89 23.07
C GLU A 101 -4.29 22.76 24.17
N ILE A 102 -4.26 21.62 24.88
CA ILE A 102 -4.98 21.50 26.15
C ILE A 102 -4.12 22.33 27.09
N GLU A 103 -4.41 23.63 27.17
CA GLU A 103 -4.06 24.43 28.35
C GLU A 103 -4.54 23.64 29.57
N GLU A 104 -3.61 23.37 30.48
CA GLU A 104 -3.87 22.69 31.73
C GLU A 104 -4.93 23.46 32.53
N CYS A 105 -6.15 22.93 32.62
CA CYS A 105 -7.05 23.34 33.68
C CYS A 105 -6.75 22.46 34.91
N PHE A 106 -6.09 23.07 35.89
CA PHE A 106 -6.06 22.65 37.30
C PHE A 106 -7.47 22.54 37.88
#